data_AF-A0A954K820-F1
#
_entry.id   AF-A0A954K820-F1
#
_cell.length_a   1.000
_cell.length_b   1.000
_cell.length_c   1.000
_cell.angle_alpha   90.00
_cell.angle_beta   90.00
_cell.angle_gamma   90.00
#
_symmetry.space_group_name_H-M   'P 1'
#
loop_
_entity.id
_entity.type
_entity.pdbx_description
1 polymer ?
#
loop_
_entity_poly.entity_id
_entity_poly.type
_entity_poly.pdbx_seq_one_letter_code
_entity_poly.pdbx_strand_id
1 'polypeptide(L)'
;ELQRAGQRLAGIRLDSGDLAALSKLARALLDEGGFADAAIVASNDLDEGIITSLKAQGATIAVWGVGTKLVTAYDQPALGGVYKLGAIQNESGEWERKLKLSEQAIKTSTPGILQVRRFFNSEGAIADMIYDELNPQPVSDIVVDPLDPTRRRLLSRDLKAEDLLLPVVREGKVVRENETLTEIRQRVQQQLSQFHNGVRRHTAPHQYPVGLEQDLHEFKTAEILRARHPHPT
;
A
#
# COMPACT_ATOMS: atom_id res chain seq x y z
N GLU A 1 34.42 8.58 34.14
CA GLU A 1 35.30 7.39 34.22
C GLU A 1 35.32 6.61 32.91
N LEU A 2 34.17 6.18 32.38
CA LEU A 2 34.09 5.45 31.10
C LEU A 2 34.62 6.22 29.87
N GLN A 3 34.41 7.54 29.78
CA GLN A 3 35.04 8.37 28.74
C GLN A 3 36.56 8.36 28.78
N ARG A 4 37.16 8.28 29.99
CA ARG A 4 38.62 8.16 30.14
C ARG A 4 39.13 6.79 29.69
N ALA A 5 38.26 5.79 29.66
CA ALA A 5 38.51 4.46 29.09
C ALA A 5 38.15 4.37 27.59
N GLY A 6 37.90 5.51 26.91
CA GLY A 6 37.59 5.57 25.49
C GLY A 6 36.14 5.24 25.12
N GLN A 7 35.25 5.06 26.09
CA GLN A 7 33.84 4.76 25.82
C GLN A 7 32.99 6.03 25.72
N ARG A 8 32.11 6.07 24.71
CA ARG A 8 31.20 7.18 24.44
C ARG A 8 29.78 6.83 24.89
N LEU A 9 29.13 7.75 25.59
CA LEU A 9 27.70 7.62 25.89
C LEU A 9 26.90 7.72 24.59
N ALA A 10 26.30 6.61 24.16
CA ALA A 10 25.52 6.56 22.93
C ALA A 10 24.19 7.30 23.05
N GLY A 11 23.56 7.27 24.24
CA GLY A 11 22.28 7.90 24.46
C GLY A 11 21.62 7.48 25.76
N ILE A 12 20.42 8.00 25.98
CA ILE A 12 19.52 7.64 27.07
C ILE A 12 18.16 7.21 26.50
N ARG A 13 17.37 6.50 27.31
CA ARG A 13 15.99 6.12 26.97
C ARG A 13 14.99 6.74 27.93
N LEU A 14 13.93 7.33 27.38
CA LEU A 14 12.75 7.79 28.09
C LEU A 14 11.59 6.84 27.76
N ASP A 15 10.99 6.23 28.77
CA ASP A 15 9.95 5.21 28.60
C ASP A 15 8.64 5.50 29.34
N SER A 16 8.52 6.67 29.96
CA SER A 16 7.30 7.11 30.66
C SER A 16 7.31 8.63 30.89
N GLY A 17 6.19 9.16 31.40
CA GLY A 17 6.01 10.58 31.69
C GLY A 17 5.73 11.45 30.47
N ASP A 18 5.83 12.77 30.65
CA ASP A 18 5.72 13.74 29.56
C ASP A 18 7.00 13.71 28.71
N LEU A 19 6.98 12.91 27.64
CA LEU A 19 8.13 12.72 26.76
C LEU A 19 8.60 14.03 26.09
N ALA A 20 7.71 14.99 25.84
CA ALA A 20 8.09 16.27 25.23
C ALA A 20 8.88 17.13 26.22
N ALA A 21 8.38 17.26 27.45
CA ALA A 21 9.07 18.01 28.50
C ALA A 21 10.38 17.31 28.93
N LEU A 22 10.31 16.00 29.16
CA LEU A 22 11.45 15.20 29.62
C LEU A 22 12.57 15.15 28.58
N SER A 23 12.26 15.06 27.28
CA SER A 23 13.30 15.07 26.25
C SER A 23 14.06 16.39 26.23
N LYS A 24 13.36 17.53 26.34
CA LYS A 24 13.99 18.86 26.37
C LYS A 24 14.89 19.04 27.59
N LEU A 25 14.40 18.64 28.77
CA LEU A 25 15.19 18.68 30.00
C LEU A 25 16.42 17.78 29.89
N ALA A 26 16.23 16.55 29.42
CA ALA A 26 17.33 15.62 29.26
C ALA A 26 18.36 16.11 28.24
N ARG A 27 17.93 16.78 27.16
CA ARG A 27 18.83 17.40 26.19
C ARG A 27 19.71 18.47 26.84
N ALA A 28 19.11 19.37 27.61
CA ALA A 28 19.85 20.40 28.35
C ALA A 28 20.88 19.80 29.31
N LEU A 29 20.48 18.80 30.10
CA LEU A 29 21.38 18.11 31.05
C LEU A 29 22.52 17.38 30.34
N LEU A 30 22.25 16.73 29.21
CA LEU A 30 23.27 16.07 28.41
C LEU A 30 24.25 17.09 27.83
N ASP A 31 23.76 18.23 27.34
CA ASP A 31 24.60 19.29 26.77
C ASP A 31 25.49 19.94 27.84
N GLU A 32 24.93 20.27 29.01
CA GLU A 32 25.68 20.75 30.18
C GLU A 32 26.75 19.73 30.64
N GLY A 33 26.43 18.44 30.55
CA GLY A 33 27.36 17.35 30.83
C GLY A 33 28.41 17.10 29.74
N GLY A 34 28.41 17.86 28.63
CA GLY A 34 29.33 17.67 27.51
C GLY A 34 29.01 16.47 26.61
N PHE A 35 27.78 15.96 26.66
CA PHE A 35 27.28 14.83 25.88
C PHE A 35 26.34 15.26 24.75
N ALA A 36 26.72 16.32 24.01
CA ALA A 36 25.92 16.88 22.91
C ALA A 36 25.48 15.83 21.87
N ASP A 37 26.32 14.81 21.65
CA ASP A 37 26.05 13.78 20.66
C ASP A 37 25.25 12.56 21.19
N ALA A 38 24.95 12.50 22.50
CA ALA A 38 24.19 11.40 23.05
C ALA A 38 22.74 11.47 22.55
N ALA A 39 22.24 10.38 21.94
CA ALA A 39 20.87 10.33 21.43
C ALA A 39 19.84 10.22 22.56
N ILE A 40 18.66 10.81 22.35
CA ILE A 40 17.49 10.56 23.20
C ILE A 40 16.58 9.58 22.47
N VAL A 41 16.38 8.42 23.07
CA VAL A 41 15.46 7.39 22.59
C VAL A 41 14.16 7.49 23.37
N ALA A 42 13.00 7.44 22.70
CA ALA A 42 11.71 7.35 23.36
C ALA A 42 11.01 6.04 23.02
N SER A 43 10.39 5.41 24.00
CA SER A 43 9.58 4.20 23.81
C SER A 43 8.46 4.13 24.85
N ASN A 44 7.21 4.39 24.47
CA ASN A 44 6.03 4.19 25.32
C ASN A 44 4.75 4.37 24.50
N ASP A 45 4.00 3.29 24.23
CA ASP A 45 2.71 3.31 23.51
C ASP A 45 2.65 4.24 22.27
N LEU A 46 3.78 4.38 21.59
CA LEU A 46 3.92 5.28 20.46
C LEU A 46 3.14 4.78 19.24
N ASP A 47 2.56 5.72 18.51
CA ASP A 47 2.02 5.57 17.16
C ASP A 47 2.39 6.82 16.34
N GLU A 48 2.03 6.83 15.05
CA GLU A 48 2.28 7.95 14.16
C GLU A 48 1.65 9.26 14.64
N GLY A 49 0.51 9.22 15.34
CA GLY A 49 -0.17 10.39 15.87
C GLY A 49 0.58 11.02 17.03
N ILE A 50 0.96 10.21 18.01
CA ILE A 50 1.76 10.62 19.17
C ILE A 50 3.14 11.13 18.72
N ILE A 51 3.81 10.41 17.82
CA ILE A 51 5.12 10.83 17.28
C ILE A 51 4.99 12.18 16.57
N THR A 52 3.95 12.39 15.77
CA THR A 52 3.69 13.67 15.10
C THR A 52 3.47 14.80 16.10
N SER A 53 2.66 14.55 17.13
CA SER A 53 2.40 15.52 18.20
C SER A 53 3.68 15.89 18.97
N LEU A 54 4.49 14.91 19.36
CA LEU A 54 5.76 15.14 20.07
C LEU A 54 6.74 15.96 19.22
N LYS A 55 6.83 15.67 17.91
CA LYS A 55 7.64 16.47 16.98
C LYS A 55 7.13 17.92 16.87
N ALA A 56 5.82 18.12 16.76
CA ALA A 56 5.22 19.46 16.69
C ALA A 56 5.44 20.27 17.98
N GLN A 57 5.50 19.60 19.14
CA GLN A 57 5.83 20.20 20.43
C GLN A 57 7.33 20.51 20.59
N GLY A 58 8.17 20.14 19.62
CA GLY A 58 9.62 20.34 19.68
C GLY A 58 10.33 19.39 20.64
N ALA A 59 9.82 18.17 20.82
CA ALA A 59 10.53 17.12 21.57
C ALA A 59 11.89 16.82 20.92
N THR A 60 12.94 16.69 21.72
CA THR A 60 14.32 16.46 21.26
C THR A 60 14.67 14.98 21.18
N ILE A 61 13.72 14.15 20.73
CA ILE A 61 13.85 12.70 20.59
C ILE A 61 14.46 12.38 19.22
N ALA A 62 15.54 11.62 19.21
CA ALA A 62 16.26 11.22 17.99
C ALA A 62 15.83 9.84 17.48
N VAL A 63 15.47 8.92 18.38
CA VAL A 63 15.14 7.53 18.05
C VAL A 63 13.79 7.15 18.66
N TRP A 64 12.95 6.51 17.87
CA TRP A 64 11.57 6.14 18.23
C TRP A 64 11.46 4.62 18.32
N GLY A 65 11.27 4.10 19.53
CA GLY A 65 11.02 2.69 19.78
C GLY A 65 9.51 2.42 19.81
N VAL A 66 8.98 1.89 18.71
CA VAL A 66 7.57 1.53 18.59
C VAL A 66 7.40 0.02 18.74
N GLY A 67 6.62 -0.40 19.74
CA GLY A 67 6.37 -1.79 20.05
C GLY A 67 4.98 -2.23 19.58
N THR A 68 4.09 -2.51 20.55
CA THR A 68 2.77 -3.11 20.37
C THR A 68 2.00 -2.57 19.18
N LYS A 69 1.82 -1.25 19.07
CA LYS A 69 0.98 -0.64 18.03
C LYS A 69 1.44 -0.95 16.60
N LEU A 70 2.76 -0.97 16.37
CA LEU A 70 3.34 -1.29 15.06
C LEU A 70 3.26 -2.78 14.74
N VAL A 71 3.62 -3.65 15.68
CA VAL A 71 3.69 -5.10 15.43
C VAL A 71 2.32 -5.75 15.33
N THR A 72 1.30 -5.22 16.02
CA THR A 72 -0.05 -5.79 15.99
C THR A 72 -0.98 -5.10 15.01
N ALA A 73 -0.55 -4.01 14.35
CA ALA A 73 -1.43 -3.11 13.62
C ALA A 73 -2.67 -2.74 14.45
N TYR A 74 -2.43 -2.25 15.67
CA TYR A 74 -3.40 -2.23 16.78
C TYR A 74 -4.80 -1.71 16.42
N ASP A 75 -4.90 -0.64 15.64
CA ASP A 75 -6.18 -0.02 15.27
C ASP A 75 -6.96 -0.84 14.22
N GLN A 76 -6.25 -1.61 13.38
CA GLN A 76 -6.82 -2.49 12.37
C GLN A 76 -5.95 -3.74 12.18
N PRO A 77 -6.06 -4.75 13.06
CA PRO A 77 -5.17 -5.92 13.08
C PRO A 77 -5.41 -6.90 11.91
N ALA A 78 -6.41 -6.64 11.06
CA ALA A 78 -6.78 -7.47 9.93
C ALA A 78 -6.90 -6.66 8.64
N LEU A 79 -6.22 -7.12 7.59
CA LEU A 79 -6.26 -6.49 6.26
C LEU A 79 -7.58 -6.77 5.51
N GLY A 80 -8.24 -7.90 5.79
CA GLY A 80 -9.48 -8.29 5.08
C GLY A 80 -9.25 -8.86 3.67
N GLY A 81 -8.05 -9.39 3.38
CA GLY A 81 -7.74 -10.06 2.11
C GLY A 81 -8.61 -11.30 1.86
N VAL A 82 -8.95 -11.55 0.59
CA VAL A 82 -9.79 -12.69 0.18
C VAL A 82 -9.21 -13.37 -1.06
N TYR A 83 -9.43 -14.68 -1.18
CA TYR A 83 -9.15 -15.46 -2.39
C TYR A 83 -10.46 -15.82 -3.10
N LYS A 84 -10.54 -15.56 -4.40
CA LYS A 84 -11.73 -15.84 -5.21
C LYS A 84 -11.33 -16.44 -6.55
N LEU A 85 -12.12 -17.39 -7.04
CA LEU A 85 -11.99 -17.97 -8.37
C LEU A 85 -12.45 -16.96 -9.43
N GLY A 86 -11.56 -16.59 -10.34
CA GLY A 86 -11.84 -15.63 -11.42
C GLY A 86 -12.13 -16.28 -12.77
N ALA A 87 -11.50 -17.42 -13.07
CA ALA A 87 -11.73 -18.20 -14.30
C ALA A 87 -11.39 -19.69 -14.08
N ILE A 88 -11.97 -20.58 -14.89
CA ILE A 88 -11.68 -22.02 -14.95
C ILE A 88 -11.46 -22.40 -16.40
N GLN A 89 -10.44 -23.18 -16.70
CA GLN A 89 -10.26 -23.77 -18.02
C GLN A 89 -11.12 -25.04 -18.13
N ASN A 90 -11.92 -25.15 -19.18
CA ASN A 90 -12.74 -26.33 -19.45
C ASN A 90 -11.93 -27.44 -20.16
N GLU A 91 -12.56 -28.59 -20.41
CA GLU A 91 -11.91 -29.75 -21.04
C GLU A 91 -11.44 -29.49 -22.47
N SER A 92 -12.05 -28.55 -23.20
CA SER A 92 -11.61 -28.13 -24.53
C SER A 92 -10.43 -27.15 -24.50
N GLY A 93 -9.97 -26.74 -23.30
CA GLY A 93 -8.86 -25.80 -23.12
C GLY A 93 -9.28 -24.33 -23.17
N GLU A 94 -10.57 -24.04 -23.22
CA GLU A 94 -11.11 -22.68 -23.24
C GLU A 94 -11.31 -22.14 -21.81
N TRP A 95 -10.98 -20.87 -21.59
CA TRP A 95 -11.15 -20.23 -20.30
C TRP A 95 -12.56 -19.68 -20.11
N GLU A 96 -13.23 -20.16 -19.07
CA GLU A 96 -14.53 -19.69 -18.62
C GLU A 96 -14.38 -18.73 -17.42
N ARG A 97 -14.78 -17.48 -17.63
CA ARG A 97 -14.84 -16.43 -16.61
C ARG A 97 -15.88 -16.78 -15.53
N LYS A 98 -15.54 -16.66 -14.24
CA LYS A 98 -16.41 -16.97 -13.11
C LYS A 98 -16.70 -15.73 -12.25
N LEU A 99 -17.99 -15.42 -12.11
CA LEU A 99 -18.48 -14.31 -11.30
C LEU A 99 -19.29 -14.87 -10.13
N LYS A 100 -18.98 -14.41 -8.92
CA LYS A 100 -19.76 -14.69 -7.71
C LYS A 100 -20.55 -13.45 -7.32
N LEU A 101 -21.87 -13.55 -7.45
CA LEU A 101 -22.80 -12.53 -6.99
C LEU A 101 -22.77 -12.39 -5.46
N SER A 102 -23.08 -11.18 -5.02
CA SER A 102 -23.40 -10.87 -3.63
C SER A 102 -24.56 -9.89 -3.58
N GLU A 103 -25.30 -9.90 -2.48
CA GLU A 103 -26.33 -8.89 -2.18
C GLU A 103 -25.78 -7.47 -2.32
N GLN A 104 -24.52 -7.27 -1.91
CA GLN A 104 -23.82 -5.99 -2.04
C GLN A 104 -23.02 -5.98 -3.34
N ALA A 105 -23.27 -4.99 -4.20
CA ALA A 105 -22.56 -4.83 -5.48
C ALA A 105 -21.03 -4.81 -5.31
N ILE A 106 -20.53 -4.12 -4.27
CA ILE A 106 -19.09 -4.06 -3.93
C ILE A 106 -18.47 -5.42 -3.57
N LYS A 107 -19.27 -6.40 -3.15
CA LYS A 107 -18.79 -7.76 -2.80
C LYS A 107 -18.83 -8.72 -3.99
N THR A 108 -19.39 -8.31 -5.12
CA THR A 108 -19.41 -9.10 -6.35
C THR A 108 -18.02 -9.18 -6.96
N SER A 109 -17.53 -10.41 -7.19
CA SER A 109 -16.18 -10.61 -7.73
C SER A 109 -16.03 -10.06 -9.15
N THR A 110 -14.83 -9.62 -9.47
CA THR A 110 -14.46 -9.31 -10.85
C THR A 110 -13.97 -10.61 -11.50
N PRO A 111 -14.59 -11.06 -12.60
CA PRO A 111 -14.25 -12.32 -13.27
C PRO A 111 -13.05 -12.14 -14.21
N GLY A 112 -12.42 -13.23 -14.63
CA GLY A 112 -11.30 -13.24 -15.59
C GLY A 112 -9.95 -13.66 -14.99
N ILE A 113 -8.93 -13.64 -15.84
CA ILE A 113 -7.52 -13.73 -15.43
C ILE A 113 -7.00 -12.30 -15.39
N LEU A 114 -6.92 -11.74 -14.19
CA LEU A 114 -6.73 -10.31 -14.03
C LEU A 114 -5.25 -9.92 -13.96
N GLN A 115 -4.91 -8.83 -14.61
CA GLN A 115 -3.64 -8.11 -14.48
C GLN A 115 -3.89 -6.69 -13.98
N VAL A 116 -2.87 -6.07 -13.38
CA VAL A 116 -2.92 -4.69 -12.90
C VAL A 116 -1.84 -3.89 -13.60
N ARG A 117 -2.22 -2.82 -14.29
CA ARG A 117 -1.31 -1.89 -14.96
C ARG A 117 -1.29 -0.56 -14.25
N ARG A 118 -0.10 -0.10 -13.85
CA ARG A 118 0.11 1.24 -13.31
C ARG A 118 0.51 2.20 -14.40
N PHE A 119 -0.09 3.39 -14.39
CA PHE A 119 0.22 4.46 -15.33
C PHE A 119 0.96 5.60 -14.63
N PHE A 120 1.87 6.23 -15.37
CA PHE A 120 2.71 7.31 -14.90
C PHE A 120 2.64 8.52 -15.82
N ASN A 121 2.70 9.71 -15.23
CA ASN A 121 3.01 10.97 -15.93
C ASN A 121 4.37 11.50 -15.47
N SER A 122 4.67 12.76 -15.82
CA SER A 122 5.90 13.45 -15.38
C SER A 122 6.02 13.64 -13.86
N GLU A 123 4.91 13.54 -13.12
CA GLU A 123 4.85 13.74 -11.66
C GLU A 123 4.86 12.41 -10.88
N GLY A 124 4.71 11.27 -11.56
CA GLY A 124 4.76 9.94 -10.96
C GLY A 124 3.52 9.09 -11.28
N ALA A 125 3.16 8.18 -10.37
CA ALA A 125 2.05 7.25 -10.52
C ALA A 125 0.69 7.97 -10.42
N ILE A 126 -0.20 7.72 -11.38
CA ILE A 126 -1.46 8.46 -11.49
C ILE A 126 -2.73 7.61 -11.42
N ALA A 127 -2.67 6.34 -11.79
CA ALA A 127 -3.80 5.42 -11.75
C ALA A 127 -3.32 3.97 -11.89
N ASP A 128 -4.06 3.04 -11.28
CA ASP A 128 -3.93 1.61 -11.55
C ASP A 128 -5.20 1.10 -12.25
N MET A 129 -5.02 0.36 -13.34
CA MET A 129 -6.10 -0.25 -14.12
C MET A 129 -6.04 -1.77 -14.00
N ILE A 130 -7.17 -2.37 -13.67
CA ILE A 130 -7.35 -3.82 -13.66
C ILE A 130 -7.95 -4.23 -15.00
N TYR A 131 -7.30 -5.12 -15.72
CA TYR A 131 -7.80 -5.63 -17.00
C TYR A 131 -7.75 -7.16 -17.03
N ASP A 132 -8.47 -7.76 -17.96
CA ASP A 132 -8.53 -9.21 -18.14
C ASP A 132 -7.59 -9.66 -19.27
N GLU A 133 -6.60 -10.48 -18.93
CA GLU A 133 -5.64 -11.06 -19.88
C GLU A 133 -6.31 -12.00 -20.90
N LEU A 134 -7.53 -12.48 -20.59
CA LEU A 134 -8.31 -13.28 -21.53
C LEU A 134 -9.02 -12.43 -22.61
N ASN A 135 -8.95 -11.10 -22.55
CA ASN A 135 -9.52 -10.26 -23.59
C ASN A 135 -8.60 -10.30 -24.83
N PRO A 136 -9.07 -10.75 -26.01
CA PRO A 136 -8.26 -10.76 -27.22
C PRO A 136 -8.04 -9.35 -27.80
N GLN A 137 -8.82 -8.36 -27.37
CA GLN A 137 -8.69 -6.98 -27.81
C GLN A 137 -7.61 -6.23 -27.04
N PRO A 138 -7.00 -5.20 -27.64
CA PRO A 138 -6.14 -4.28 -26.90
C PRO A 138 -6.92 -3.65 -25.75
N VAL A 139 -6.28 -3.61 -24.58
CA VAL A 139 -6.77 -2.98 -23.36
C VAL A 139 -7.24 -1.54 -23.65
N SER A 140 -8.48 -1.19 -23.25
CA SER A 140 -8.99 0.18 -23.37
C SER A 140 -8.16 1.17 -22.55
N ASP A 141 -8.19 2.42 -23.00
CA ASP A 141 -7.53 3.55 -22.34
C ASP A 141 -8.40 4.17 -21.23
N ILE A 142 -9.58 3.61 -20.97
CA ILE A 142 -10.55 4.14 -20.02
C ILE A 142 -10.59 3.26 -18.77
N VAL A 143 -10.28 3.87 -17.64
CA VAL A 143 -10.45 3.31 -16.31
C VAL A 143 -11.80 3.73 -15.74
N VAL A 144 -12.61 2.76 -15.34
CA VAL A 144 -13.91 2.95 -14.70
C VAL A 144 -13.80 2.62 -13.22
N ASP A 145 -14.16 3.57 -12.36
CA ASP A 145 -14.17 3.36 -10.91
C ASP A 145 -15.21 2.27 -10.55
N PRO A 146 -14.82 1.27 -9.73
CA PRO A 146 -15.67 0.11 -9.46
C PRO A 146 -16.82 0.40 -8.49
N LEU A 147 -16.76 1.53 -7.77
CA LEU A 147 -17.79 1.99 -6.83
C LEU A 147 -18.75 2.99 -7.47
N ASP A 148 -18.29 3.72 -8.48
CA ASP A 148 -19.09 4.72 -9.18
C ASP A 148 -18.74 4.72 -10.68
N PRO A 149 -19.54 4.04 -11.52
CA PRO A 149 -19.31 3.92 -12.95
C PRO A 149 -19.33 5.25 -13.73
N THR A 150 -19.81 6.33 -13.11
CA THR A 150 -19.78 7.68 -13.70
C THR A 150 -18.40 8.32 -13.58
N ARG A 151 -17.57 7.88 -12.61
CA ARG A 151 -16.17 8.27 -12.49
C ARG A 151 -15.32 7.46 -13.45
N ARG A 152 -15.05 8.06 -14.61
CA ARG A 152 -14.21 7.49 -15.66
C ARG A 152 -12.99 8.35 -15.88
N ARG A 153 -11.86 7.70 -16.16
CA ARG A 153 -10.60 8.38 -16.46
C ARG A 153 -10.04 7.86 -17.77
N LEU A 154 -9.86 8.77 -18.73
CA LEU A 154 -9.10 8.50 -19.95
C LEU A 154 -7.60 8.63 -19.64
N LEU A 155 -6.83 7.61 -20.02
CA LEU A 155 -5.38 7.55 -19.91
C LEU A 155 -4.80 7.61 -21.33
N SER A 156 -3.83 8.48 -21.60
CA SER A 156 -3.21 8.51 -22.93
C SER A 156 -2.39 7.24 -23.16
N ARG A 157 -2.41 6.71 -24.39
CA ARG A 157 -1.54 5.60 -24.82
C ARG A 157 -0.05 5.94 -24.74
N ASP A 158 0.29 7.22 -24.79
CA ASP A 158 1.68 7.70 -24.70
C ASP A 158 2.20 7.73 -23.25
N LEU A 159 1.34 7.48 -22.26
CA LEU A 159 1.78 7.39 -20.87
C LEU A 159 2.68 6.18 -20.70
N LYS A 160 3.73 6.37 -19.90
CA LYS A 160 4.49 5.24 -19.38
C LYS A 160 3.54 4.38 -18.56
N ALA A 161 3.56 3.07 -18.78
CA ALA A 161 2.79 2.11 -18.00
C ALA A 161 3.61 0.84 -17.73
N GLU A 162 3.32 0.18 -16.61
CA GLU A 162 3.95 -1.10 -16.26
C GLU A 162 2.94 -2.06 -15.62
N ASP A 163 3.04 -3.34 -15.97
CA ASP A 163 2.24 -4.40 -15.35
C ASP A 163 2.85 -4.83 -14.02
N LEU A 164 2.00 -4.95 -12.99
CA LEU A 164 2.43 -5.12 -11.60
C LEU A 164 2.46 -6.59 -11.15
N LEU A 165 1.62 -7.46 -11.73
CA LEU A 165 1.62 -8.88 -11.39
C LEU A 165 2.65 -9.61 -12.25
N LEU A 166 3.81 -9.85 -11.65
CA LEU A 166 4.93 -10.50 -12.30
C LEU A 166 5.00 -11.97 -11.85
N PRO A 167 5.26 -12.91 -12.76
CA PRO A 167 5.27 -14.33 -12.44
C PRO A 167 6.39 -14.66 -11.44
N VAL A 168 6.02 -15.31 -10.34
CA VAL A 168 6.97 -15.82 -9.33
C VAL A 168 7.17 -17.33 -9.50
N VAL A 169 6.10 -18.06 -9.82
CA VAL A 169 6.11 -19.51 -10.04
C VAL A 169 5.38 -19.85 -11.35
N ARG A 170 5.95 -20.75 -12.14
CA ARG A 170 5.32 -21.37 -13.31
C ARG A 170 5.53 -22.88 -13.25
N GLU A 171 4.46 -23.64 -13.42
CA GLU A 171 4.51 -25.13 -13.42
C GLU A 171 5.27 -25.71 -12.20
N GLY A 172 5.05 -25.13 -11.02
CA GLY A 172 5.71 -25.54 -9.78
C GLY A 172 7.19 -25.14 -9.64
N LYS A 173 7.76 -24.41 -10.60
CA LYS A 173 9.13 -23.91 -10.56
C LYS A 173 9.15 -22.41 -10.29
N VAL A 174 10.01 -21.98 -9.38
CA VAL A 174 10.29 -20.55 -9.16
C VAL A 174 10.99 -20.01 -10.41
N VAL A 175 10.42 -18.96 -11.02
CA VAL A 175 10.92 -18.36 -12.27
C VAL A 175 11.48 -16.95 -12.08
N ARG A 176 11.50 -16.47 -10.84
CA ARG A 176 12.00 -15.15 -10.47
C ARG A 176 12.87 -15.28 -9.23
N GLU A 177 14.02 -14.62 -9.25
CA GLU A 177 14.91 -14.57 -8.09
C GLU A 177 14.27 -13.74 -6.96
N ASN A 178 14.52 -14.17 -5.71
CA ASN A 178 14.06 -13.43 -4.56
C ASN A 178 14.94 -12.20 -4.36
N GLU A 179 14.29 -11.05 -4.13
CA GLU A 179 14.98 -9.83 -3.73
C GLU A 179 15.54 -9.97 -2.30
N THR A 180 16.71 -9.39 -2.06
CA THR A 180 17.26 -9.22 -0.72
C THR A 180 16.44 -8.19 0.08
N LEU A 181 16.55 -8.22 1.42
CA LEU A 181 15.86 -7.24 2.28
C LEU A 181 16.25 -5.79 1.95
N THR A 182 17.49 -5.55 1.55
CA THR A 182 17.98 -4.24 1.14
C THR A 182 17.33 -3.77 -0.16
N GLU A 183 17.22 -4.66 -1.16
CA GLU A 183 16.56 -4.36 -2.43
C GLU A 183 15.06 -4.10 -2.24
N ILE A 184 14.39 -4.93 -1.43
CA ILE A 184 12.97 -4.72 -1.07
C ILE A 184 12.78 -3.35 -0.44
N ARG A 185 13.64 -2.97 0.53
CA ARG A 185 13.59 -1.66 1.19
C ARG A 185 13.77 -0.52 0.18
N GLN A 186 14.79 -0.60 -0.67
CA GLN A 186 15.08 0.43 -1.67
C GLN A 186 13.92 0.56 -2.67
N ARG A 187 13.38 -0.56 -3.16
CA ARG A 187 12.24 -0.57 -4.07
C ARG A 187 11.00 0.06 -3.43
N VAL A 188 10.69 -0.26 -2.17
CA VAL A 188 9.55 0.37 -1.47
C VAL A 188 9.75 1.88 -1.32
N GLN A 189 10.95 2.34 -0.95
CA GLN A 189 11.24 3.77 -0.83
C GLN A 189 11.11 4.49 -2.19
N GLN A 190 11.63 3.89 -3.26
CA GLN A 190 11.53 4.42 -4.62
C GLN A 190 10.08 4.41 -5.14
N GLN A 191 9.30 3.38 -4.86
CA GLN A 191 7.90 3.30 -5.29
C GLN A 191 7.06 4.32 -4.51
N LEU A 192 7.25 4.44 -3.19
CA LEU A 192 6.58 5.45 -2.38
C LEU A 192 6.95 6.89 -2.79
N SER A 193 8.13 7.14 -3.35
CA SER A 193 8.47 8.50 -3.84
C SER A 193 7.74 8.88 -5.13
N GLN A 194 7.20 7.90 -5.86
CA GLN A 194 6.48 8.12 -7.12
C GLN A 194 5.01 8.52 -6.93
N PHE A 195 4.47 8.47 -5.71
CA PHE A 195 3.09 8.90 -5.46
C PHE A 195 3.03 10.37 -5.04
N HIS A 196 2.02 11.08 -5.55
CA HIS A 196 1.76 12.46 -5.18
C HIS A 196 1.57 12.60 -3.64
N ASN A 197 2.08 13.69 -3.06
CA ASN A 197 2.04 13.95 -1.61
C ASN A 197 0.62 13.84 -1.01
N GLY A 198 -0.40 14.25 -1.77
CA GLY A 198 -1.80 14.14 -1.37
C GLY A 198 -2.26 12.69 -1.13
N VAL A 199 -1.69 11.71 -1.84
CA VAL A 199 -1.98 10.27 -1.62
C VAL A 199 -1.20 9.73 -0.41
N ARG A 200 -0.02 10.28 -0.14
CA ARG A 200 0.91 9.77 0.90
C ARG A 200 0.67 10.33 2.30
N ARG A 201 -0.05 11.43 2.43
CA ARG A 201 -0.30 12.07 3.73
C ARG A 201 -1.17 11.19 4.63
N HIS A 202 -0.92 11.22 5.93
CA HIS A 202 -1.68 10.44 6.90
C HIS A 202 -3.10 10.97 7.12
N THR A 203 -3.27 12.30 7.15
CA THR A 203 -4.57 12.93 7.40
C THR A 203 -5.31 13.20 6.10
N ALA A 204 -6.50 12.63 5.97
CA ALA A 204 -7.40 12.82 4.83
C ALA A 204 -6.71 12.64 3.46
N PRO A 205 -6.04 11.49 3.19
CA PRO A 205 -5.36 11.28 1.92
C PRO A 205 -6.30 11.39 0.71
N HIS A 206 -5.78 11.86 -0.42
CA HIS A 206 -6.47 11.74 -1.70
C HIS A 206 -6.59 10.25 -2.04
N GLN A 207 -7.77 9.84 -2.49
CA GLN A 207 -7.96 8.48 -2.98
C GLN A 207 -7.14 8.28 -4.25
N TYR A 208 -6.23 7.31 -4.23
CA TYR A 208 -5.48 6.94 -5.43
C TYR A 208 -6.44 6.27 -6.44
N PRO A 209 -6.48 6.73 -7.70
CA PRO A 209 -7.40 6.17 -8.69
C PRO A 209 -7.09 4.71 -9.02
N VAL A 210 -8.04 3.83 -8.74
CA VAL A 210 -7.98 2.41 -9.10
C VAL A 210 -9.30 2.03 -9.75
N GLY A 211 -9.25 1.39 -10.91
CA GLY A 211 -10.49 0.95 -11.55
C GLY A 211 -10.32 -0.18 -12.54
N LEU A 212 -11.46 -0.60 -13.09
CA LEU A 212 -11.52 -1.62 -14.13
C LEU A 212 -11.29 -0.96 -15.48
N GLU A 213 -10.60 -1.66 -16.37
CA GLU A 213 -10.64 -1.38 -17.79
C GLU A 213 -12.10 -1.43 -18.28
N GLN A 214 -12.44 -0.60 -19.28
CA GLN A 214 -13.81 -0.40 -19.72
C GLN A 214 -14.50 -1.68 -20.17
N ASP A 215 -13.88 -2.50 -21.03
CA ASP A 215 -14.48 -3.74 -21.53
C ASP A 215 -14.71 -4.72 -20.38
N LEU A 216 -13.77 -4.83 -19.44
CA LEU A 216 -13.93 -5.63 -18.23
C LEU A 216 -15.08 -5.12 -17.35
N HIS A 217 -15.22 -3.80 -17.22
CA HIS A 217 -16.35 -3.20 -16.49
C HIS A 217 -17.70 -3.53 -17.15
N GLU A 218 -17.78 -3.37 -18.46
CA GLU A 218 -18.99 -3.64 -19.25
C GLU A 218 -19.34 -5.12 -19.21
N PHE A 219 -18.35 -6.00 -19.39
CA PHE A 219 -18.50 -7.45 -19.25
C PHE A 219 -19.01 -7.82 -17.86
N LYS A 220 -18.36 -7.34 -16.80
CA LYS A 220 -18.79 -7.59 -15.41
C LYS A 220 -20.23 -7.14 -15.19
N THR A 221 -20.59 -5.95 -15.68
CA THR A 221 -21.93 -5.38 -15.52
C THR A 221 -22.97 -6.24 -16.25
N ALA A 222 -22.70 -6.64 -17.49
CA ALA A 222 -23.59 -7.52 -18.26
C ALA A 222 -23.81 -8.88 -17.56
N GLU A 223 -22.75 -9.50 -17.06
CA GLU A 223 -22.85 -10.78 -16.32
C GLU A 223 -23.66 -10.64 -15.02
N ILE A 224 -23.51 -9.52 -14.30
CA ILE A 224 -24.32 -9.24 -13.10
C ILE A 224 -25.80 -9.12 -13.47
N LEU A 225 -26.13 -8.38 -14.52
CA LEU A 225 -27.51 -8.20 -14.97
C LEU A 225 -28.12 -9.53 -15.42
N ARG A 226 -27.37 -10.34 -16.20
CA ARG A 226 -27.81 -11.67 -16.63
C ARG A 226 -28.06 -12.60 -15.45
N ALA A 227 -27.18 -12.60 -14.46
CA ALA A 227 -27.31 -13.48 -13.29
C ALA A 227 -28.42 -13.04 -12.32
N ARG A 228 -28.80 -11.75 -12.30
CA ARG A 228 -29.93 -11.23 -11.50
C ARG A 228 -31.29 -11.37 -12.20
N HIS A 229 -31.31 -11.36 -13.53
CA HIS A 229 -32.50 -11.51 -14.34
C HIS A 229 -32.34 -12.68 -15.33
N PRO A 230 -32.31 -13.93 -14.84
CA PRO A 230 -32.37 -15.07 -15.75
C PRO A 230 -33.67 -14.94 -16.56
N HIS A 231 -33.57 -14.98 -17.89
CA HIS A 231 -34.75 -14.90 -18.78
C HIS A 231 -35.84 -15.88 -18.27
N PRO A 232 -37.12 -15.48 -18.26
CA PRO A 232 -38.19 -16.42 -17.96
C PRO A 232 -38.18 -17.50 -19.06
N THR A 233 -37.95 -18.75 -18.64
CA THR A 233 -38.20 -19.96 -19.46
C THR A 233 -39.64 -20.03 -19.91
#